data_AF-A0A7L2SQF2-F1
#
_entry.id   AF-A0A7L2SQF2-F1
#
_cell.length_a   1.000
_cell.length_b   1.000
_cell.length_c   1.000
_cell.angle_alpha   90.00
_cell.angle_beta   90.00
_cell.angle_gamma   90.00
#
_symmetry.space_group_name_H-M   'P 1'
#
loop_
_entity.id
_entity.type
_entity.pdbx_description
1 polymer ?
#
loop_
_entity_poly.entity_id
_entity_poly.type
_entity_poly.pdbx_seq_one_letter_code
_entity_poly.pdbx_strand_id
1 'polypeptide(L)'
;QLTLADSTITADHVVSALPAAALAEALPPEAEPLARELRRIPAASVAVVNLQYEGAALPVTGFGHLVPSSEDPALLGIVYDSVAFPEHDGARGTPSLRLTVMLGGAWFRQSFGDPAAAAPELLLRRARAAVRDH
;
A
#
# COMPACT_ATOMS: atom_id res chain seq x y z
N GLN A 1 -7.45 -28.44 -15.49
CA GLN A 1 -7.76 -28.87 -14.11
C GLN A 1 -6.98 -27.96 -13.17
N LEU A 2 -7.65 -27.40 -12.16
CA LEU A 2 -7.09 -26.54 -11.13
C LEU A 2 -7.04 -27.34 -9.82
N THR A 3 -5.94 -27.24 -9.09
CA THR A 3 -5.75 -27.90 -7.80
C THR A 3 -5.90 -26.88 -6.69
N LEU A 4 -6.84 -27.12 -5.78
CA LEU A 4 -7.02 -26.38 -4.54
C LEU A 4 -6.48 -27.22 -3.37
N ALA A 5 -6.52 -26.68 -2.15
CA ALA A 5 -5.99 -27.36 -0.97
C ALA A 5 -6.70 -28.70 -0.65
N ASP A 6 -7.99 -28.79 -0.95
CA ASP A 6 -8.86 -29.91 -0.58
C ASP A 6 -9.56 -30.59 -1.78
N SER A 7 -9.41 -30.02 -2.98
CA SER A 7 -10.25 -30.39 -4.12
C SER A 7 -9.61 -30.04 -5.46
N THR A 8 -10.20 -30.56 -6.54
CA THR A 8 -9.82 -30.20 -7.91
C THR A 8 -11.02 -29.76 -8.71
N ILE A 9 -10.84 -28.73 -9.54
CA ILE A 9 -11.89 -28.17 -10.40
C ILE A 9 -11.46 -28.32 -11.86
N THR A 10 -12.36 -28.80 -12.72
CA THR A 10 -12.16 -28.81 -14.17
C THR A 10 -12.90 -27.61 -14.77
N ALA A 11 -12.25 -26.92 -15.70
CA ALA A 11 -12.82 -25.78 -16.41
C ALA A 11 -12.34 -25.82 -17.87
N ASP A 12 -13.21 -25.39 -18.79
CA ASP A 12 -12.86 -25.28 -20.22
C ASP A 12 -11.91 -24.11 -20.48
N HIS A 13 -12.04 -23.03 -19.68
CA HIS A 13 -11.19 -21.85 -19.73
C HIS A 13 -10.83 -21.35 -18.33
N VAL A 14 -9.65 -20.73 -18.20
CA VAL A 14 -9.18 -20.12 -16.96
C VAL A 14 -8.81 -18.66 -17.22
N VAL A 15 -9.37 -17.74 -16.43
CA VAL A 15 -8.99 -16.33 -16.40
C VAL A 15 -8.30 -16.08 -15.07
N SER A 16 -7.01 -15.75 -15.10
CA SER A 16 -6.26 -15.42 -13.89
C SER A 16 -6.32 -13.92 -13.58
N ALA A 17 -6.71 -13.60 -12.34
CA ALA A 17 -6.62 -12.26 -11.77
C ALA A 17 -5.61 -12.20 -10.61
N LEU A 18 -4.74 -13.21 -10.49
CA LEU A 18 -3.69 -13.26 -9.47
C LEU A 18 -2.55 -12.26 -9.80
N PRO A 19 -1.80 -11.79 -8.80
CA PRO A 19 -0.52 -11.15 -9.04
C PRO A 19 0.39 -12.02 -9.90
N ALA A 20 1.20 -11.39 -10.77
CA ALA A 20 2.05 -12.11 -11.73
C ALA A 20 2.96 -13.16 -11.07
N ALA A 21 3.60 -12.81 -9.94
CA ALA A 21 4.45 -13.74 -9.19
C ALA A 21 3.68 -14.96 -8.67
N ALA A 22 2.48 -14.75 -8.11
CA ALA A 22 1.64 -15.85 -7.63
C ALA A 22 1.12 -16.73 -8.78
N LEU A 23 0.76 -16.14 -9.92
CA LEU A 23 0.40 -16.91 -11.11
C LEU A 23 1.58 -17.75 -11.61
N ALA A 24 2.80 -17.20 -11.60
CA ALA A 24 4.00 -17.93 -12.02
C ALA A 24 4.30 -19.16 -11.13
N GLU A 25 3.88 -19.14 -9.87
CA GLU A 25 4.00 -20.28 -8.95
C GLU A 25 2.87 -21.31 -9.13
N ALA A 26 1.68 -20.85 -9.54
CA ALA A 26 0.52 -21.71 -9.75
C ALA A 26 0.50 -22.41 -11.14
N LEU A 27 1.31 -21.94 -12.08
CA LEU A 27 1.39 -22.53 -13.42
C LEU A 27 2.05 -23.92 -13.38
N PRO A 28 1.59 -24.85 -14.24
CA PRO A 28 2.18 -26.17 -14.30
C PRO A 28 3.60 -26.12 -14.93
N PRO A 29 4.48 -27.10 -14.66
CA PRO A 29 5.88 -27.08 -15.11
C PRO A 29 6.07 -26.88 -16.62
N GLU A 30 5.10 -27.33 -17.44
CA GLU A 30 5.13 -27.20 -18.90
C GLU A 30 4.98 -25.75 -19.36
N ALA A 31 4.42 -24.88 -18.53
CA ALA A 31 4.25 -23.45 -18.77
C ALA A 31 5.41 -22.59 -18.25
N GLU A 32 6.57 -23.18 -17.93
CA GLU A 32 7.73 -22.47 -17.40
C GLU A 32 8.21 -21.27 -18.26
N PRO A 33 8.15 -21.28 -19.61
CA PRO A 33 8.46 -20.08 -20.39
C PRO A 33 7.58 -18.88 -20.03
N LEU A 34 6.27 -19.10 -19.82
CA LEU A 34 5.35 -18.05 -19.39
C LEU A 34 5.60 -17.65 -17.93
N ALA A 35 5.80 -18.63 -17.04
CA ALA A 35 6.11 -18.36 -15.63
C ALA A 35 7.35 -17.48 -15.48
N ARG A 36 8.38 -17.70 -16.31
CA ARG A 36 9.59 -16.88 -16.33
C ARG A 36 9.33 -15.42 -16.70
N GLU A 37 8.48 -15.15 -17.70
CA GLU A 37 8.11 -13.78 -18.05
C GLU A 37 7.28 -13.12 -16.95
N LEU A 38 6.35 -13.86 -16.33
CA LEU A 38 5.55 -13.36 -15.21
C LEU A 38 6.42 -12.97 -13.99
N ARG A 39 7.45 -13.76 -13.66
CA ARG A 39 8.39 -13.45 -12.56
C ARG A 39 9.20 -12.17 -12.80
N ARG A 40 9.28 -11.67 -14.04
CA ARG A 40 9.98 -10.41 -14.36
C ARG A 40 9.13 -9.16 -14.14
N ILE A 41 7.85 -9.29 -13.79
CA ILE A 41 6.96 -8.15 -13.53
C ILE A 41 7.11 -7.75 -12.06
N PRO A 42 7.82 -6.65 -11.73
CA PRO A 42 8.06 -6.27 -10.35
C PRO A 42 6.81 -5.61 -9.74
N ALA A 43 6.64 -5.78 -8.44
CA ALA A 43 5.72 -5.00 -7.63
C ALA A 43 6.51 -4.22 -6.57
N ALA A 44 6.03 -3.02 -6.23
CA ALA A 44 6.57 -2.22 -5.13
C ALA A 44 5.73 -2.43 -3.87
N SER A 45 6.35 -2.28 -2.70
CA SER A 45 5.67 -2.36 -1.42
C SER A 45 5.35 -0.97 -0.90
N VAL A 46 4.15 -0.76 -0.36
CA VAL A 46 3.71 0.51 0.23
C VAL A 46 3.18 0.23 1.62
N ALA A 47 3.70 0.94 2.62
CA ALA A 47 3.09 0.98 3.95
C ALA A 47 2.08 2.12 3.99
N VAL A 48 0.84 1.78 4.35
CA VAL A 48 -0.25 2.74 4.53
C VAL A 48 -0.41 2.98 6.03
N VAL A 49 -0.14 4.20 6.48
CA VAL A 49 -0.25 4.58 7.89
C VAL A 49 -1.35 5.61 8.05
N ASN A 50 -2.44 5.18 8.68
CA ASN A 50 -3.57 6.04 8.99
C ASN A 50 -3.34 6.74 10.33
N LEU A 51 -3.45 8.07 10.34
CA LEU A 51 -3.28 8.90 11.53
C LEU A 51 -4.54 9.71 11.75
N GLN A 52 -4.99 9.78 13.00
CA GLN A 52 -6.15 10.56 13.39
C GLN A 52 -5.78 11.50 14.54
N TYR A 53 -6.15 12.76 14.41
CA TYR A 53 -5.88 13.82 15.38
C TYR A 53 -7.19 14.48 15.79
N GLU A 54 -7.47 14.54 17.09
CA GLU A 54 -8.62 15.27 17.63
C GLU A 54 -8.30 16.75 17.76
N GLY A 55 -9.23 17.62 17.35
CA GLY A 55 -9.10 19.08 17.46
C GLY A 55 -8.02 19.70 16.57
N ALA A 56 -7.41 18.94 15.67
CA ALA A 56 -6.43 19.45 14.71
C ALA A 56 -7.12 19.96 13.44
N ALA A 57 -6.50 20.94 12.79
CA ALA A 57 -6.90 21.45 11.49
C ALA A 57 -5.70 21.48 10.55
N LEU A 58 -5.96 21.29 9.25
CA LEU A 58 -4.94 21.42 8.23
C LEU A 58 -4.64 22.90 7.95
N PRO A 59 -3.38 23.25 7.61
CA PRO A 59 -3.03 24.61 7.21
C PRO A 59 -3.64 25.00 5.86
N VAL A 60 -3.93 24.01 5.00
CA VAL A 60 -4.53 24.18 3.68
C VAL A 60 -5.57 23.10 3.43
N THR A 61 -6.59 23.40 2.63
CA THR A 61 -7.63 22.46 2.23
C THR A 61 -7.35 21.94 0.82
N GLY A 62 -7.40 20.62 0.65
CA GLY A 62 -7.18 19.96 -0.63
C GLY A 62 -7.34 18.45 -0.49
N PHE A 63 -7.14 17.71 -1.57
CA PHE A 63 -7.17 16.24 -1.53
C PHE A 63 -6.02 15.66 -0.69
N GLY A 64 -4.87 16.33 -0.71
CA GLY A 64 -3.61 15.85 -0.15
C GLY A 64 -2.45 16.47 -0.91
N HIS A 65 -1.25 15.95 -0.68
CA HIS A 65 -0.06 16.33 -1.45
C HIS A 65 0.81 15.11 -1.75
N LEU A 66 1.62 15.23 -2.80
CA LEU A 66 2.65 14.28 -3.17
C LEU A 66 4.02 14.83 -2.76
N VAL A 67 4.94 13.94 -2.44
CA VAL A 67 6.32 14.32 -2.10
C VAL A 67 7.25 13.79 -3.20
N PRO A 68 7.99 14.66 -3.90
CA PRO A 68 8.96 14.23 -4.88
C PRO A 68 10.06 13.38 -4.24
N SER A 69 10.53 12.34 -4.93
CA SER A 69 11.62 11.48 -4.41
C SER A 69 12.94 12.21 -4.16
N SER A 70 13.13 13.40 -4.74
CA SER A 70 14.27 14.28 -4.48
C SER A 70 14.19 15.00 -3.13
N GLU A 71 13.00 15.11 -2.55
CA GLU A 71 12.78 15.68 -1.21
C GLU A 71 12.78 14.57 -0.17
N ASP A 72 11.99 13.51 -0.40
CA ASP A 72 11.96 12.35 0.48
C ASP A 72 11.61 11.06 -0.28
N PRO A 73 12.58 10.16 -0.51
CA PRO A 73 12.34 8.92 -1.26
C PRO A 73 11.45 7.93 -0.49
N ALA A 74 11.34 8.05 0.83
CA ALA A 74 10.60 7.11 1.67
C ALA A 74 9.11 7.49 1.83
N LEU A 75 8.70 8.68 1.40
CA LEU A 75 7.35 9.21 1.49
C LEU A 75 6.80 9.50 0.10
N LEU A 76 5.67 8.88 -0.24
CA LEU A 76 5.01 9.09 -1.54
C LEU A 76 4.07 10.30 -1.49
N GLY A 77 3.39 10.49 -0.36
CA GLY A 77 2.42 11.56 -0.16
C GLY A 77 1.50 11.31 1.02
N ILE A 78 0.66 12.30 1.27
CA ILE A 78 -0.31 12.33 2.36
C ILE A 78 -1.67 12.70 1.80
N VAL A 79 -2.68 11.86 2.03
CA VAL A 79 -4.08 12.14 1.69
C VAL A 79 -4.78 12.77 2.90
N TYR A 80 -5.59 13.78 2.64
CA TYR A 80 -6.37 14.52 3.63
C TYR A 80 -7.79 13.95 3.69
N ASP A 81 -7.94 12.77 4.29
CA ASP A 81 -9.17 11.97 4.17
C ASP A 81 -10.41 12.68 4.70
N SER A 82 -10.28 13.47 5.77
CA SER A 82 -11.39 14.27 6.33
C SER A 82 -11.83 15.42 5.44
N VAL A 83 -11.00 15.87 4.49
CA VAL A 83 -11.40 16.88 3.50
C VAL A 83 -12.25 16.25 2.41
N ALA A 84 -11.83 15.08 1.91
CA ALA A 84 -12.53 14.39 0.83
C ALA A 84 -13.83 13.72 1.30
N PHE A 85 -13.81 13.13 2.49
CA PHE A 85 -14.93 12.38 3.06
C PHE A 85 -15.14 12.72 4.54
N PRO A 86 -15.62 13.93 4.88
CA PRO A 86 -15.91 14.32 6.27
C PRO A 86 -16.89 13.38 6.99
N GLU A 87 -17.79 12.72 6.25
CA GLU A 87 -18.77 11.77 6.78
C GLU A 87 -18.16 10.50 7.40
N HIS A 88 -16.88 10.23 7.11
CA HIS A 88 -16.13 9.12 7.70
C HIS A 88 -15.37 9.53 8.98
N ASP A 89 -15.44 10.80 9.37
CA ASP A 89 -14.94 11.23 10.68
C ASP A 89 -15.84 10.63 11.79
N GLY A 90 -15.26 10.34 12.96
CA GLY A 90 -15.91 9.59 14.04
C GLY A 90 -17.18 10.22 14.64
N ALA A 91 -17.57 9.80 15.84
CA ALA A 91 -18.84 10.19 16.45
C ALA A 91 -19.07 11.72 16.46
N ARG A 92 -20.28 12.13 16.07
CA ARG A 92 -20.69 13.53 15.93
C ARG A 92 -20.36 14.33 17.20
N GLY A 93 -19.49 15.34 17.08
CA GLY A 93 -19.28 16.34 18.14
C GLY A 93 -17.82 16.70 18.41
N THR A 94 -16.85 15.87 17.99
CA THR A 94 -15.43 16.19 18.09
C THR A 94 -14.82 16.35 16.69
N PRO A 95 -14.32 17.55 16.33
CA PRO A 95 -13.58 17.73 15.08
C PRO A 95 -12.39 16.76 15.06
N SER A 96 -12.27 15.98 14.01
CA SER A 96 -11.19 15.02 13.86
C SER A 96 -10.59 15.11 12.47
N LEU A 97 -9.26 15.12 12.41
CA LEU A 97 -8.50 15.13 11.18
C LEU A 97 -7.90 13.75 10.94
N ARG A 98 -8.30 13.09 9.87
CA ARG A 98 -7.75 11.83 9.38
C ARG A 98 -6.83 12.07 8.20
N LEU A 99 -5.67 11.41 8.25
CA LEU A 99 -4.63 11.47 7.24
C LEU A 99 -4.18 10.05 6.90
N THR A 100 -3.97 9.80 5.61
CA THR A 100 -3.36 8.56 5.12
C THR A 100 -1.98 8.88 4.57
N VAL A 101 -0.95 8.41 5.28
CA VAL A 101 0.45 8.56 4.87
C VAL A 101 0.88 7.32 4.10
N MET A 102 1.37 7.51 2.88
CA MET A 102 1.87 6.42 2.02
C MET A 102 3.40 6.40 2.02
N LEU A 103 3.99 5.36 2.58
CA LEU A 103 5.44 5.20 2.72
C LEU A 103 5.99 4.11 1.79
N GLY A 104 7.20 4.31 1.28
CA GLY A 104 7.98 3.31 0.56
C GLY A 104 7.88 3.41 -0.96
N GLY A 105 7.07 2.57 -1.59
CA GLY A 105 7.09 2.39 -3.05
C GLY A 105 8.38 1.69 -3.50
N ALA A 106 8.98 2.18 -4.59
CA ALA A 106 10.24 1.61 -5.10
C ALA A 106 11.38 1.64 -4.07
N TRP A 107 11.32 2.56 -3.10
CA TRP A 107 12.33 2.78 -2.07
C TRP A 107 12.05 2.05 -0.76
N PHE A 108 10.97 1.27 -0.67
CA PHE A 108 10.55 0.63 0.58
C PHE A 108 11.68 -0.20 1.18
N ARG A 109 12.27 -1.10 0.38
CA ARG A 109 13.32 -1.99 0.88
C ARG A 109 14.55 -1.26 1.38
N GLN A 110 14.93 -0.19 0.69
CA GLN A 110 16.05 0.66 1.10
C GLN A 110 15.73 1.44 2.38
N SER A 111 14.50 1.89 2.54
CA SER A 111 14.09 2.79 3.64
C SER A 111 13.70 2.05 4.91
N PHE A 112 13.08 0.88 4.78
CA PHE A 112 12.43 0.16 5.88
C PHE A 112 12.81 -1.33 5.97
N GLY A 113 13.65 -1.83 5.06
CA GLY A 113 14.03 -3.24 5.02
C GLY A 113 12.97 -4.12 4.37
N ASP A 114 12.93 -5.40 4.77
CA ASP A 114 11.97 -6.35 4.22
C ASP A 114 10.51 -5.95 4.56
N PRO A 115 9.63 -5.74 3.55
CA PRO A 115 8.22 -5.42 3.78
C PRO A 115 7.48 -6.39 4.71
N ALA A 116 7.84 -7.66 4.70
CA ALA A 116 7.22 -8.67 5.57
C ALA A 116 7.67 -8.57 7.04
N ALA A 117 8.82 -7.93 7.30
CA ALA A 117 9.43 -7.83 8.64
C ALA A 117 9.53 -6.39 9.16
N ALA A 118 9.07 -5.40 8.40
CA ALA A 118 9.13 -4.00 8.76
C ALA A 118 8.33 -3.73 10.05
N ALA A 119 9.02 -3.20 11.08
CA ALA A 119 8.41 -2.95 12.38
C ALA A 119 7.33 -1.87 12.29
N PRO A 120 6.09 -2.12 12.75
CA PRO A 120 5.01 -1.13 12.73
C PRO A 120 5.37 0.18 13.44
N GLU A 121 6.17 0.13 14.51
CA GLU A 121 6.60 1.31 15.28
C GLU A 121 7.54 2.21 14.47
N LEU A 122 8.39 1.62 13.62
CA LEU A 122 9.26 2.37 12.71
C LEU A 122 8.42 3.13 11.69
N LEU A 123 7.45 2.45 11.06
CA LEU A 123 6.56 3.03 10.06
C LEU A 123 5.70 4.14 10.65
N LEU A 124 5.13 3.90 11.84
CA LEU A 124 4.35 4.90 12.57
C LEU A 124 5.18 6.13 12.94
N ARG A 125 6.40 5.93 13.46
CA ARG A 125 7.30 7.04 13.80
C ARG A 125 7.63 7.86 12.56
N ARG A 126 7.91 7.22 11.42
CA ARG A 126 8.21 7.89 10.16
C ARG A 126 7.01 8.67 9.64
N ALA A 127 5.81 8.09 9.65
CA ALA A 127 4.59 8.76 9.22
C ALA A 127 4.25 9.99 10.08
N ARG A 128 4.43 9.89 11.40
CA ARG A 128 4.25 11.05 12.30
C ARG A 128 5.28 12.16 12.07
N ALA A 129 6.50 11.82 11.66
CA ALA A 129 7.48 12.81 11.25
C ALA A 129 7.07 13.47 9.93
N ALA A 130 6.67 12.67 8.93
CA ALA A 130 6.19 13.18 7.64
C ALA A 130 5.08 14.22 7.78
N VAL A 131 4.05 13.97 8.60
CA VAL A 131 2.94 14.92 8.83
C VAL A 131 3.38 16.23 9.49
N ARG A 132 4.50 16.23 10.23
CA ARG A 132 5.03 17.45 10.85
C ARG A 132 5.95 18.23 9.91
N ASP A 133 6.68 17.51 9.07
CA ASP A 133 7.76 18.06 8.26
C ASP A 133 7.26 18.50 6.86
N HIS A 134 6.11 17.98 6.40
CA HIS A 134 5.46 18.29 5.11
C HIS A 134 3.97 18.67 5.30
#